data_AF-A0A392V6U3-F1
#
_entry.id   AF-A0A392V6U3-F1
#
_cell.length_a   1.000
_cell.length_b   1.000
_cell.length_c   1.000
_cell.angle_alpha   90.00
_cell.angle_beta   90.00
_cell.angle_gamma   90.00
#
_symmetry.space_group_name_H-M   'P 1'
#
loop_
_entity.id
_entity.type
_entity.pdbx_description
1 polymer ?
#
loop_
_entity_poly.entity_id
_entity_poly.type
_entity_poly.pdbx_seq_one_letter_code
_entity_poly.pdbx_strand_id
1 'polypeptide(L)' 'HEVQVGLITELGQKTAEIASFTEEKKKLQEELGALQVSMTPVEDDPEAAHGLTTRAELVEKIRALGQDVLDGV' A
#
# COMPACT_ATOMS: atom_id res chain seq x y z
N HIS A 1 25.46 15.89 -37.12
CA HIS A 1 24.28 15.30 -37.77
C HIS A 1 23.93 13.96 -37.10
N GLU A 2 24.75 12.91 -37.20
CA GLU A 2 24.43 11.60 -36.57
C GLU A 2 24.26 11.66 -35.04
N VAL A 3 25.15 12.36 -34.32
CA VAL A 3 25.04 12.53 -32.85
C VAL A 3 23.74 13.24 -32.44
N GLN A 4 23.29 14.24 -33.21
CA GLN A 4 22.05 14.97 -32.92
C GLN A 4 20.82 14.09 -33.13
N VAL A 5 20.81 13.26 -34.18
CA VAL A 5 19.72 12.31 -34.44
C VAL A 5 19.63 11.26 -33.32
N GLY A 6 20.76 10.73 -32.87
CA GLY A 6 20.80 9.78 -31.75
C GLY A 6 20.21 10.35 -30.45
N LEU A 7 20.58 11.59 -30.10
CA LEU A 7 20.04 12.27 -28.92
C LEU A 7 18.52 12.53 -29.02
N ILE A 8 18.02 12.89 -30.20
CA ILE A 8 16.58 13.10 -30.42
C ILE A 8 15.80 11.79 -30.24
N THR A 9 16.33 10.68 -30.74
CA THR A 9 15.70 9.37 -30.56
C THR A 9 15.66 8.95 -29.09
N GLU A 10 16.77 9.11 -28.38
CA GLU A 10 16.84 8.77 -26.95
C GLU A 10 15.88 9.65 -26.11
N LEU A 11 15.81 10.95 -26.40
CA LEU A 11 14.85 11.85 -25.73
C LEU A 11 13.40 11.44 -26.01
N GLY A 12 13.08 11.01 -27.22
CA GLY A 12 11.76 10.48 -27.56
C GLY A 12 11.40 9.23 -26.75
N GLN A 13 12.33 8.29 -26.61
CA GLN A 13 12.15 7.08 -25.80
C GLN A 13 11.96 7.40 -24.32
N LYS A 14 12.82 8.24 -23.74
CA LYS A 14 12.66 8.68 -22.34
C LYS A 14 11.35 9.40 -22.10
N THR A 15 10.88 10.19 -23.06
CA THR A 15 9.57 10.86 -22.97
C THR A 15 8.43 9.85 -22.92
N ALA A 16 8.49 8.80 -23.73
CA ALA A 16 7.51 7.71 -23.71
C ALA A 16 7.55 6.92 -22.38
N GLU A 17 8.73 6.62 -21.86
CA GLU A 17 8.89 5.95 -20.55
C GLU A 17 8.32 6.79 -19.40
N ILE A 18 8.58 8.11 -19.40
CA ILE A 18 8.01 9.03 -18.42
C ILE A 18 6.48 9.04 -18.49
N ALA A 19 5.90 9.02 -19.70
CA ALA A 19 4.46 8.95 -19.87
C ALA A 19 3.89 7.65 -19.28
N SER A 20 4.49 6.48 -19.57
CA SER A 20 4.04 5.22 -19.00
C SER A 20 4.16 5.18 -17.48
N PHE A 21 5.26 5.68 -16.91
CA PHE A 21 5.42 5.73 -15.45
C PHE A 21 4.44 6.70 -14.79
N THR A 22 4.06 7.77 -15.47
CA THR A 22 3.04 8.71 -14.98
C THR A 22 1.68 8.03 -14.88
N GLU A 23 1.31 7.23 -15.89
CA GLU A 23 0.06 6.46 -15.88
C GLU A 23 0.06 5.36 -14.81
N GLU A 24 1.15 4.60 -14.71
CA GLU A 24 1.30 3.55 -13.69
C GLU A 24 1.23 4.13 -12.28
N LYS A 25 1.91 5.25 -12.02
CA LYS A 25 1.83 5.95 -10.74
C LYS A 25 0.39 6.35 -10.40
N LYS A 26 -0.37 6.88 -11.38
CA LYS A 26 -1.78 7.24 -11.17
C LYS A 26 -2.61 6.02 -10.77
N LYS A 27 -2.45 4.91 -11.48
CA LYS A 27 -3.14 3.63 -11.17
C LYS A 27 -2.82 3.14 -9.76
N LEU A 28 -1.54 3.18 -9.38
CA LEU A 28 -1.11 2.79 -8.03
C LEU A 28 -1.69 3.71 -6.94
N GLN A 29 -1.82 5.01 -7.20
CA GLN A 29 -2.47 5.94 -6.27
C GLN A 29 -3.96 5.64 -6.10
N GLU A 30 -4.66 5.29 -7.17
CA GLU A 30 -6.07 4.89 -7.13
C GLU A 30 -6.26 3.57 -6.36
N GLU A 31 -5.42 2.56 -6.64
CA GLU A 31 -5.44 1.27 -5.94
C GLU A 31 -5.11 1.43 -4.45
N LEU A 32 -4.13 2.27 -4.10
CA LEU A 32 -3.79 2.58 -2.72
C LEU A 32 -4.96 3.27 -1.99
N GLY A 33 -5.64 4.21 -2.64
CA GLY A 33 -6.83 4.86 -2.08
C GLY A 33 -7.96 3.87 -1.82
N ALA A 34 -8.23 2.97 -2.76
CA ALA A 34 -9.24 1.92 -2.60
C ALA A 34 -8.88 0.96 -1.46
N LEU A 35 -7.60 0.59 -1.35
CA LEU A 35 -7.11 -0.25 -0.26
C LEU A 35 -7.26 0.44 1.10
N GLN A 36 -6.95 1.74 1.20
CA GLN A 36 -7.13 2.50 2.44
C GLN A 36 -8.60 2.54 2.90
N VAL A 37 -9.54 2.73 1.96
CA VAL A 37 -10.97 2.66 2.26
C VAL A 37 -11.35 1.25 2.73
N SER A 38 -10.84 0.20 2.08
CA SER A 38 -11.09 -1.19 2.49
C SER A 38 -10.47 -1.57 3.84
N MET A 39 -9.39 -0.88 4.25
CA MET A 39 -8.71 -1.09 5.53
C MET A 39 -9.22 -0.16 6.63
N THR A 40 -10.20 0.70 6.34
CA THR A 40 -10.82 1.53 7.36
C THR A 40 -11.59 0.61 8.33
N PRO A 41 -11.32 0.68 9.65
CA PRO A 41 -12.04 -0.13 10.63
C PRO A 41 -13.55 0.09 10.53
N VAL A 42 -14.33 -0.97 10.69
CA VAL A 42 -15.80 -0.87 10.78
C VAL A 42 -16.22 -0.38 12.17
N GLU A 43 -17.45 0.12 12.30
CA GLU A 43 -17.94 0.72 13.56
C GLU A 43 -17.80 -0.22 14.78
N ASP A 44 -17.99 -1.52 14.56
CA ASP A 44 -17.90 -2.55 15.60
C ASP A 44 -16.50 -3.16 15.76
N ASP A 45 -15.49 -2.69 15.02
CA ASP A 45 -14.13 -3.20 15.16
C ASP A 45 -13.55 -2.80 16.53
N PRO A 46 -12.98 -3.76 17.28
CA PRO A 46 -12.34 -3.41 18.54
C PRO A 46 -11.09 -2.57 18.27
N GLU A 47 -10.90 -1.50 19.03
CA GLU A 47 -9.70 -0.64 18.93
C GLU A 47 -8.40 -1.45 19.07
N ALA A 48 -8.45 -2.54 19.84
CA ALA A 48 -7.38 -3.52 20.00
C ALA A 48 -6.94 -4.19 18.68
N ALA A 49 -7.79 -4.21 17.66
CA ALA A 49 -7.50 -4.76 16.33
C ALA A 49 -7.07 -3.69 15.32
N HIS A 50 -7.12 -2.41 15.66
CA HIS A 50 -6.64 -1.34 14.78
C HIS A 50 -5.14 -1.51 14.49
N GLY A 51 -4.78 -1.37 13.22
CA GLY A 51 -3.39 -1.44 12.77
C GLY A 51 -2.82 -2.85 12.63
N LEU A 52 -3.59 -3.92 12.88
CA LEU A 52 -3.18 -5.28 12.56
C LEU A 52 -3.21 -5.46 11.04
N THR A 53 -2.10 -5.87 10.45
CA THR A 53 -1.95 -6.04 8.99
C THR A 53 -1.64 -7.49 8.60
N THR A 54 -1.30 -8.33 9.58
CA THR A 54 -0.93 -9.73 9.38
C THR A 54 -1.68 -10.67 10.32
N ARG A 55 -1.80 -11.93 9.90
CA ARG A 55 -2.36 -13.00 10.74
C ARG A 55 -1.54 -13.24 12.01
N ALA A 56 -0.22 -13.04 11.96
CA ALA A 56 0.65 -13.24 13.11
C ALA A 56 0.33 -12.25 14.22
N GLU A 57 0.21 -10.95 13.88
CA GLU A 57 -0.17 -9.89 14.82
C GLU A 57 -1.54 -10.17 15.45
N LEU A 58 -2.52 -10.63 14.64
CA LEU A 58 -3.83 -11.02 15.15
C LEU A 58 -3.75 -12.16 16.18
N VAL A 59 -3.01 -13.23 15.88
CA VAL A 59 -2.85 -14.37 16.80
C VAL A 59 -2.16 -13.95 18.09
N GLU A 60 -1.16 -13.08 18.02
CA GLU A 60 -0.50 -12.53 19.20
C GLU A 60 -1.45 -11.67 20.04
N LYS A 61 -2.25 -10.81 19.40
CA LYS A 61 -3.22 -9.98 20.10
C LYS A 61 -4.30 -10.81 20.79
N ILE A 62 -4.82 -11.84 20.11
CA ILE A 62 -5.78 -12.79 20.70
C ILE A 62 -5.17 -13.51 21.90
N ARG A 63 -3.90 -13.93 21.81
CA ARG A 63 -3.20 -14.57 22.93
C ARG A 63 -3.09 -13.63 24.13
N ALA A 64 -2.68 -12.38 23.92
CA ALA A 64 -2.56 -11.39 24.99
C ALA A 64 -3.91 -11.13 25.67
N LEU A 65 -4.96 -10.88 24.89
CA LEU A 65 -6.32 -10.67 25.41
C LEU A 65 -6.84 -11.90 26.18
N GLY A 66 -6.57 -13.11 25.67
CA GLY A 66 -6.92 -14.34 26.37
C GLY A 66 -6.21 -14.48 27.72
N GLN A 67 -4.95 -14.03 27.80
CA GLN A 67 -4.19 -14.05 29.05
C GLN A 67 -4.77 -13.05 30.06
N ASP A 68 -5.07 -11.82 29.64
CA ASP A 68 -5.69 -10.80 30.49
C ASP A 68 -7.00 -11.31 31.12
N VAL A 69 -7.82 -12.00 30.34
CA VAL A 69 -9.07 -12.63 30.82
C VAL A 69 -8.82 -13.72 31.85
N LEU A 70 -7.79 -14.55 31.66
CA LEU A 70 -7.43 -15.61 32.60
C LEU A 70 -6.84 -15.06 33.90
N ASP A 71 -6.10 -13.95 33.81
CA ASP A 71 -5.46 -13.29 34.94
C ASP A 71 -6.43 -12.38 35.72
N GLY A 72 -7.60 -12.08 35.16
CA GLY A 72 -8.66 -11.28 35.81
C GLY A 72 -8.29 -9.80 35.99
N VAL A 73 -7.47 -9.27 35.08
CA VAL A 73 -6.94 -7.89 35.08
C VAL A 73 -7.98 -6.89 34.55
#